data_AF-A0AA39CHG1-F1
#
_entry.id   AF-A0AA39CHG1-F1
#
_cell.length_a   1.000
_cell.length_b   1.000
_cell.length_c   1.000
_cell.angle_alpha   90.00
_cell.angle_beta   90.00
_cell.angle_gamma   90.00
#
_symmetry.space_group_name_H-M   'P 1'
#
loop_
_entity.id
_entity.type
_entity.pdbx_description
1 polymer ?
#
loop_
_entity_poly.entity_id
_entity_poly.type
_entity_poly.pdbx_seq_one_letter_code
_entity_poly.pdbx_strand_id
1 'polypeptide(L)'
;MSQNSLYSTISSAQPHSPNSPTASFTGLQQSPQDSIPLSQPPASGSHAPSSADRHQSVPSNPRRKKVRRGLRQLWDLKLSLSLSPDPPPGRRPGKKTAIICIAGFLAITVTVAICATAPTTFTRYFVAAIGLLLVVGLLVLNTWDIRKSAKSGREYSRNRGNTAVTVVVASILFVVLYVWSWYPAFHTTSFSLRYDEVKKIAYPSIALFTRDELNSQAELNATGNKCFVGWYDDTAPNCSSWIAPSSPNCKCDYLYSESKQSITYANATYQVFKWSEGSQIFSTTPFTMLWLQVYFNYDATKAKHDFGWTPSPGVSIAFHDPQLTLEQALNYSRTRLFDIDAAAVNTINMDLRYFVELQRPTAYDYDISIETRTAKDLVCNTGDNYKNWTRPCVLNLQIHFPSFRRTVIEEKKDLSWSQFAVEAGAWFSFAQLLGWLLSGAAFTA
;
A
#
# COMPACT_ATOMS: atom_id res chain seq x y z
N MET A 1 26.65 -63.24 -12.59
CA MET A 1 27.96 -63.90 -12.36
C MET A 1 28.83 -62.94 -11.56
N SER A 2 29.61 -63.47 -10.59
CA SER A 2 30.46 -62.82 -9.55
C SER A 2 29.72 -62.02 -8.47
N GLN A 3 29.50 -62.60 -7.27
CA GLN A 3 30.35 -62.57 -6.06
C GLN A 3 30.14 -61.28 -5.24
N ASN A 4 29.42 -61.32 -4.12
CA ASN A 4 29.80 -61.74 -2.75
C ASN A 4 30.46 -60.63 -1.91
N SER A 5 29.99 -60.55 -0.66
CA SER A 5 30.75 -60.19 0.56
C SER A 5 30.75 -58.70 1.00
N LEU A 6 30.11 -58.36 2.12
CA LEU A 6 30.71 -58.45 3.46
C LEU A 6 29.77 -57.95 4.59
N TYR A 7 29.70 -58.77 5.64
CA TYR A 7 29.30 -58.45 7.00
C TYR A 7 30.28 -57.46 7.67
N SER A 8 29.79 -56.62 8.59
CA SER A 8 30.37 -56.56 9.95
C SER A 8 29.51 -55.77 10.94
N THR A 9 29.21 -56.44 12.03
CA THR A 9 28.57 -56.02 13.28
C THR A 9 29.63 -55.47 14.25
N ILE A 10 29.39 -54.35 14.94
CA ILE A 10 30.05 -53.94 16.20
C ILE A 10 28.98 -53.21 17.04
N SER A 11 28.26 -53.88 17.94
CA SER A 11 28.46 -54.03 19.39
C SER A 11 28.76 -52.75 20.21
N SER A 12 27.73 -52.36 20.99
CA SER A 12 27.67 -51.86 22.37
C SER A 12 28.73 -50.89 22.94
N ALA A 13 28.26 -49.75 23.48
CA ALA A 13 28.63 -49.21 24.80
C ALA A 13 27.74 -48.02 25.21
N GLN A 14 26.84 -48.26 26.19
CA GLN A 14 26.46 -47.31 27.25
C GLN A 14 27.20 -47.78 28.53
N PRO A 15 27.27 -47.02 29.65
CA PRO A 15 26.64 -45.73 29.99
C PRO A 15 27.64 -44.72 30.58
N HIS A 16 27.22 -43.47 30.84
CA HIS A 16 27.50 -42.72 32.08
C HIS A 16 26.89 -41.30 32.03
N SER A 17 25.91 -41.08 32.91
CA SER A 17 25.58 -39.78 33.53
C SER A 17 26.55 -39.62 34.72
N PRO A 18 26.97 -38.42 35.21
CA PRO A 18 26.03 -37.43 35.76
C PRO A 18 26.45 -35.93 35.75
N ASN A 19 25.48 -35.11 36.17
CA ASN A 19 25.60 -33.81 36.86
C ASN A 19 25.88 -32.52 36.06
N SER A 20 24.89 -31.62 36.17
CA SER A 20 24.97 -30.16 36.10
C SER A 20 26.05 -29.59 37.04
N PRO A 21 26.55 -28.37 36.78
CA PRO A 21 25.94 -27.21 37.45
C PRO A 21 25.88 -25.90 36.64
N THR A 22 24.88 -25.11 37.01
CA THR A 22 24.83 -23.66 37.17
C THR A 22 26.09 -22.84 36.79
N ALA A 23 25.94 -21.90 35.85
CA ALA A 23 26.76 -20.69 35.81
C ALA A 23 25.95 -19.51 35.22
N SER A 24 25.56 -18.62 36.12
CA SER A 24 25.21 -17.23 35.88
C SER A 24 26.40 -16.46 35.29
N PHE A 25 26.18 -15.68 34.24
CA PHE A 25 27.10 -14.61 33.82
C PHE A 25 26.32 -13.34 33.49
N THR A 26 26.46 -12.37 34.38
CA THR A 26 26.18 -10.95 34.19
C THR A 26 27.43 -10.28 33.60
N GLY A 27 27.23 -9.33 32.69
CA GLY A 27 28.09 -8.15 32.60
C GLY A 27 28.74 -7.84 31.25
N LEU A 28 28.48 -6.59 30.83
CA LEU A 28 29.36 -5.65 30.10
C LEU A 28 29.33 -5.65 28.56
N GLN A 29 28.52 -4.71 28.03
CA GLN A 29 29.01 -3.44 27.48
C GLN A 29 30.20 -3.52 26.51
N GLN A 30 29.93 -3.38 25.20
CA GLN A 30 30.67 -2.46 24.32
C GLN A 30 30.01 -2.35 22.94
N SER A 31 29.68 -1.11 22.57
CA SER A 31 29.56 -0.66 21.18
C SER A 31 30.97 -0.47 20.62
N PRO A 32 31.15 -0.63 19.30
CA PRO A 32 31.68 0.52 18.57
C PRO A 32 30.93 0.80 17.25
N GLN A 33 30.88 2.10 16.96
CA GLN A 33 30.67 2.68 15.63
C GLN A 33 31.74 2.19 14.66
N ASP A 34 31.37 1.94 13.41
CA ASP A 34 32.12 2.30 12.19
C ASP A 34 31.26 1.92 10.98
N SER A 35 30.67 2.89 10.27
CA SER A 35 31.23 3.68 9.18
C SER A 35 31.31 2.92 7.84
N ILE A 36 30.65 3.53 6.84
CA ILE A 36 30.22 3.04 5.52
C ILE A 36 31.45 2.91 4.57
N PRO A 37 31.35 2.23 3.42
CA PRO A 37 31.26 3.06 2.21
C PRO A 37 30.32 2.58 1.09
N LEU A 38 29.74 3.60 0.46
CA LEU A 38 29.04 3.62 -0.83
C LEU A 38 29.86 2.95 -1.94
N SER A 39 29.23 2.05 -2.68
CA SER A 39 29.67 1.58 -3.98
C SER A 39 29.17 2.52 -5.10
N GLN A 40 30.12 3.22 -5.76
CA GLN A 40 29.91 3.88 -7.06
C GLN A 40 29.89 2.84 -8.20
N PRO A 41 29.18 3.10 -9.31
CA PRO A 41 29.22 2.24 -10.49
C PRO A 41 30.40 2.61 -11.43
N PRO A 42 30.94 1.66 -12.20
CA PRO A 42 32.04 1.95 -13.12
C PRO A 42 31.54 2.57 -14.43
N ALA A 43 32.37 3.46 -14.97
CA ALA A 43 32.25 4.05 -16.29
C ALA A 43 33.18 3.34 -17.30
N SER A 44 32.79 3.48 -18.57
CA SER A 44 33.58 3.36 -19.80
C SER A 44 33.69 1.99 -20.48
N GLY A 45 33.32 2.00 -21.78
CA GLY A 45 33.41 0.89 -22.72
C GLY A 45 32.95 1.37 -24.09
N SER A 46 33.80 2.14 -24.75
CA SER A 46 33.67 2.68 -26.10
C SER A 46 33.69 1.58 -27.17
N HIS A 47 32.72 1.56 -28.09
CA HIS A 47 32.92 1.12 -29.48
C HIS A 47 31.85 1.73 -30.38
N ALA A 48 32.27 2.60 -31.31
CA ALA A 48 31.57 2.87 -32.55
C ALA A 48 32.11 1.91 -33.63
N PRO A 49 31.32 1.57 -34.67
CA PRO A 49 31.39 2.39 -35.88
C PRO A 49 30.06 2.61 -36.63
N SER A 50 29.96 3.81 -37.21
CA SER A 50 29.45 4.17 -38.55
C SER A 50 28.69 3.10 -39.37
N SER A 51 27.43 3.37 -39.74
CA SER A 51 27.06 3.88 -41.09
C SER A 51 25.54 3.94 -41.34
N ALA A 52 25.10 5.09 -41.88
CA ALA A 52 24.06 5.32 -42.89
C ALA A 52 22.56 5.00 -42.66
N ASP A 53 21.78 6.07 -42.75
CA ASP A 53 20.52 6.22 -43.51
C ASP A 53 19.25 5.43 -43.13
N ARG A 54 18.34 6.10 -42.41
CA ARG A 54 16.99 6.45 -42.90
C ARG A 54 16.21 7.29 -41.88
N HIS A 55 16.18 8.60 -42.11
CA HIS A 55 15.19 9.47 -41.48
C HIS A 55 13.85 9.30 -42.19
N GLN A 56 12.90 8.60 -41.56
CA GLN A 56 11.48 8.80 -41.85
C GLN A 56 11.01 10.07 -41.15
N SER A 57 10.75 11.09 -41.95
CA SER A 57 10.17 12.36 -41.54
C SER A 57 8.71 12.18 -41.11
N VAL A 58 8.43 12.39 -39.82
CA VAL A 58 7.08 12.65 -39.32
C VAL A 58 6.64 14.03 -39.84
N PRO A 59 5.47 14.16 -40.49
CA PRO A 59 5.05 15.43 -41.08
C PRO A 59 4.83 16.49 -39.99
N SER A 60 5.66 17.52 -40.00
CA SER A 60 5.51 18.66 -39.10
C SER A 60 4.26 19.44 -39.46
N ASN A 61 3.23 19.33 -38.63
CA ASN A 61 1.96 20.05 -38.76
C ASN A 61 2.20 21.58 -38.85
N PRO A 62 1.86 22.26 -39.96
CA PRO A 62 2.18 23.68 -40.19
C PRO A 62 1.48 24.63 -39.21
N ARG A 63 0.47 24.16 -38.46
CA ARG A 63 -0.18 24.95 -37.39
C ARG A 63 0.69 25.15 -36.14
N ARG A 64 1.60 24.22 -35.80
CA ARG A 64 2.50 24.37 -34.62
C ARG A 64 3.63 25.38 -34.84
N LYS A 65 4.10 25.56 -36.08
CA LYS A 65 5.14 26.56 -36.41
C LYS A 65 4.60 27.99 -36.42
N LYS A 66 3.33 28.21 -36.79
CA LYS A 66 2.69 29.54 -36.73
C LYS A 66 2.45 30.02 -35.29
N VAL A 67 2.05 29.13 -34.38
CA VAL A 67 1.86 29.48 -32.95
C VAL A 67 3.19 29.77 -32.26
N ARG A 68 4.27 29.03 -32.54
CA ARG A 68 5.61 29.32 -31.99
C ARG A 68 6.24 30.60 -32.53
N ARG A 69 5.98 30.98 -33.80
CA ARG A 69 6.42 32.27 -34.34
C ARG A 69 5.63 33.45 -33.76
N GLY A 70 4.32 33.29 -33.55
CA GLY A 70 3.49 34.30 -32.86
C GLY A 70 3.88 34.51 -31.40
N LEU A 71 4.20 33.43 -30.66
CA LEU A 71 4.67 33.50 -29.28
C LEU A 71 6.09 34.10 -29.15
N ARG A 72 7.01 33.81 -30.08
CA ARG A 72 8.32 34.48 -30.11
C ARG A 72 8.20 35.96 -30.47
N GLN A 73 7.37 36.33 -31.44
CA GLN A 73 7.11 37.74 -31.74
C GLN A 73 6.45 38.49 -30.58
N LEU A 74 5.58 37.84 -29.79
CA LEU A 74 5.01 38.42 -28.56
C LEU A 74 6.03 38.53 -27.41
N TRP A 75 7.01 37.62 -27.35
CA TRP A 75 8.08 37.64 -26.35
C TRP A 75 9.13 38.70 -26.69
N ASP A 76 9.52 38.78 -27.97
CA ASP A 76 10.47 39.77 -28.49
C ASP A 76 9.89 41.19 -28.45
N LEU A 77 8.57 41.38 -28.70
CA LEU A 77 7.91 42.68 -28.50
C LEU A 77 7.92 43.13 -27.04
N LYS A 78 7.89 42.19 -26.09
CA LYS A 78 7.89 42.48 -24.65
C LYS A 78 9.29 42.76 -24.11
N LEU A 79 10.31 42.08 -24.65
CA LEU A 79 11.71 42.34 -24.33
C LEU A 79 12.20 43.66 -24.92
N SER A 80 11.76 44.03 -26.13
CA SER A 80 12.09 45.34 -26.72
C SER A 80 11.39 46.51 -25.99
N LEU A 81 10.30 46.25 -25.28
CA LEU A 81 9.60 47.24 -24.45
C LEU A 81 10.18 47.35 -23.02
N SER A 82 11.08 46.44 -22.59
CA SER A 82 11.62 46.41 -21.23
C SER A 82 13.08 46.86 -21.10
N LEU A 83 13.75 47.23 -22.19
CA LEU A 83 15.18 47.62 -22.21
C LEU A 83 15.42 49.07 -22.69
N SER A 84 14.40 49.93 -22.62
CA SER A 84 14.61 51.38 -22.72
C SER A 84 15.20 51.89 -21.40
N PRO A 85 16.31 52.65 -21.38
CA PRO A 85 17.01 53.05 -20.16
C PRO A 85 16.22 53.98 -19.24
N ASP A 86 15.14 54.56 -19.73
CA ASP A 86 14.14 55.25 -18.91
C ASP A 86 12.75 54.65 -19.22
N PRO A 87 12.12 53.90 -18.29
CA PRO A 87 10.72 53.62 -18.44
C PRO A 87 9.97 54.96 -18.31
N PRO A 88 9.12 55.36 -19.27
CA PRO A 88 8.28 56.53 -19.07
C PRO A 88 7.52 56.36 -17.74
N PRO A 89 7.33 57.43 -16.95
CA PRO A 89 6.78 57.34 -15.60
C PRO A 89 5.55 56.42 -15.62
N GLY A 90 5.64 55.31 -14.90
CA GLY A 90 4.71 54.19 -15.00
C GLY A 90 3.29 54.62 -14.64
N ARG A 91 2.45 54.85 -15.65
CA ARG A 91 1.05 55.30 -15.50
C ARG A 91 0.15 54.10 -15.17
N ARG A 92 -0.59 54.14 -14.06
CA ARG A 92 -1.15 52.93 -13.40
C ARG A 92 -2.50 53.14 -12.68
N PRO A 93 -3.24 52.06 -12.31
CA PRO A 93 -4.64 52.10 -11.88
C PRO A 93 -4.92 52.95 -10.64
N GLY A 94 -6.06 53.64 -10.66
CA GLY A 94 -6.59 54.46 -9.58
C GLY A 94 -7.10 53.64 -8.38
N LYS A 95 -7.34 54.34 -7.26
CA LYS A 95 -7.80 53.75 -5.99
C LYS A 95 -9.05 52.86 -6.16
N LYS A 96 -10.01 53.29 -6.99
CA LYS A 96 -11.25 52.54 -7.26
C LYS A 96 -10.96 51.20 -7.93
N THR A 97 -10.07 51.17 -8.91
CA THR A 97 -9.67 49.95 -9.63
C THR A 97 -8.97 48.95 -8.72
N ALA A 98 -8.06 49.42 -7.85
CA ALA A 98 -7.41 48.55 -6.86
C ALA A 98 -8.43 47.91 -5.89
N ILE A 99 -9.43 48.66 -5.43
CA ILE A 99 -10.50 48.14 -4.56
C ILE A 99 -11.34 47.09 -5.31
N ILE A 100 -11.73 47.38 -6.56
CA ILE A 100 -12.50 46.44 -7.39
C ILE A 100 -11.70 45.15 -7.67
N CYS A 101 -10.39 45.27 -7.92
CA CYS A 101 -9.50 44.12 -8.05
C CYS A 101 -9.53 43.25 -6.80
N ILE A 102 -9.29 43.84 -5.62
CA ILE A 102 -9.31 43.11 -4.34
C ILE A 102 -10.66 42.44 -4.12
N ALA A 103 -11.77 43.17 -4.31
CA ALA A 103 -13.12 42.63 -4.17
C ALA A 103 -13.39 41.47 -5.14
N GLY A 104 -12.94 41.58 -6.40
CA GLY A 104 -13.05 40.52 -7.39
C GLY A 104 -12.24 39.27 -7.02
N PHE A 105 -11.03 39.44 -6.48
CA PHE A 105 -10.23 38.32 -5.99
C PHE A 105 -10.85 37.64 -4.77
N LEU A 106 -11.37 38.41 -3.82
CA LEU A 106 -12.10 37.86 -2.68
C LEU A 106 -13.32 37.07 -3.14
N ALA A 107 -14.08 37.61 -4.10
CA ALA A 107 -15.21 36.89 -4.69
C ALA A 107 -14.77 35.56 -5.32
N ILE A 108 -13.66 35.52 -6.08
CA ILE A 108 -13.12 34.27 -6.65
C ILE A 108 -12.70 33.31 -5.54
N THR A 109 -11.94 33.78 -4.56
CA THR A 109 -11.39 32.95 -3.48
C THR A 109 -12.51 32.32 -2.64
N VAL A 110 -13.51 33.10 -2.26
CA VAL A 110 -14.70 32.61 -1.56
C VAL A 110 -15.48 31.63 -2.44
N THR A 111 -15.66 31.92 -3.72
CA THR A 111 -16.33 31.00 -4.66
C THR A 111 -15.61 29.66 -4.75
N VAL A 112 -14.28 29.69 -4.93
CA VAL A 112 -13.44 28.48 -5.00
C VAL A 112 -13.50 27.70 -3.68
N ALA A 113 -13.41 28.38 -2.54
CA ALA A 113 -13.50 27.74 -1.23
C ALA A 113 -14.86 27.05 -1.02
N ILE A 114 -15.97 27.73 -1.33
CA ILE A 114 -17.31 27.14 -1.25
C ILE A 114 -17.44 25.95 -2.21
N CYS A 115 -16.94 26.06 -3.43
CA CYS A 115 -17.01 24.97 -4.41
C CYS A 115 -16.13 23.77 -4.01
N ALA A 116 -15.02 24.00 -3.34
CA ALA A 116 -14.12 22.97 -2.86
C ALA A 116 -14.68 22.16 -1.67
N THR A 117 -15.70 22.64 -0.94
CA THR A 117 -16.36 21.83 0.11
C THR A 117 -17.29 20.77 -0.47
N ALA A 118 -17.85 21.01 -1.67
CA ALA A 118 -18.73 20.09 -2.37
C ALA A 118 -18.36 20.03 -3.87
N PRO A 119 -17.19 19.44 -4.21
CA PRO A 119 -16.68 19.46 -5.57
C PRO A 119 -17.52 18.54 -6.46
N THR A 120 -18.33 19.13 -7.32
CA THR A 120 -19.12 18.43 -8.35
C THR A 120 -18.75 18.91 -9.74
N THR A 121 -19.12 18.15 -10.78
CA THR A 121 -18.91 18.56 -12.19
C THR A 121 -19.50 19.95 -12.47
N PHE A 122 -20.65 20.27 -11.87
CA PHE A 122 -21.24 21.61 -11.95
C PHE A 122 -20.33 22.68 -11.36
N THR A 123 -19.80 22.47 -10.14
CA THR A 123 -18.91 23.44 -9.50
C THR A 123 -17.64 23.71 -10.32
N ARG A 124 -17.09 22.70 -11.01
CA ARG A 124 -15.94 22.86 -11.90
C ARG A 124 -16.21 23.89 -12.99
N TYR A 125 -17.31 23.71 -13.72
CA TYR A 125 -17.69 24.62 -14.81
C TYR A 125 -18.14 25.98 -14.29
N PHE A 126 -18.81 26.01 -13.14
CA PHE A 126 -19.22 27.25 -12.48
C PHE A 126 -18.02 28.13 -12.10
N VAL A 127 -17.02 27.56 -11.42
CA VAL A 127 -15.77 28.27 -11.09
C VAL A 127 -15.02 28.70 -12.36
N ALA A 128 -14.98 27.85 -13.39
CA ALA A 128 -14.35 28.20 -14.66
C ALA A 128 -15.05 29.40 -15.33
N ALA A 129 -16.38 29.39 -15.41
CA ALA A 129 -17.16 30.43 -16.08
C ALA A 129 -17.11 31.76 -15.32
N ILE A 130 -17.39 31.76 -14.01
CA ILE A 130 -17.34 32.98 -13.19
C ILE A 130 -15.91 33.50 -13.07
N GLY A 131 -14.95 32.60 -12.88
CA GLY A 131 -13.54 32.93 -12.85
C GLY A 131 -13.08 33.62 -14.13
N LEU A 132 -13.45 33.07 -15.29
CA LEU A 132 -13.15 33.68 -16.60
C LEU A 132 -13.79 35.06 -16.75
N LEU A 133 -15.08 35.20 -16.43
CA LEU A 133 -15.79 36.48 -16.51
C LEU A 133 -15.14 37.55 -15.62
N LEU A 134 -14.82 37.20 -14.38
CA LEU A 134 -14.17 38.11 -13.43
C LEU A 134 -12.74 38.45 -13.86
N VAL A 135 -11.93 37.47 -14.28
CA VAL A 135 -10.57 37.72 -14.78
C VAL A 135 -10.56 38.64 -16.00
N VAL A 136 -11.44 38.38 -16.98
CA VAL A 136 -11.57 39.24 -18.17
C VAL A 136 -12.03 40.63 -17.76
N GLY A 137 -13.03 40.75 -16.88
CA GLY A 137 -13.50 42.03 -16.35
C GLY A 137 -12.41 42.83 -15.65
N LEU A 138 -11.60 42.17 -14.80
CA LEU A 138 -10.47 42.79 -14.12
C LEU A 138 -9.36 43.23 -15.08
N LEU A 139 -9.05 42.42 -16.10
CA LEU A 139 -8.10 42.78 -17.15
C LEU A 139 -8.57 43.98 -17.98
N VAL A 140 -9.84 44.00 -18.39
CA VAL A 140 -10.44 45.13 -19.13
C VAL A 140 -10.44 46.39 -18.28
N LEU A 141 -10.84 46.30 -17.00
CA LEU A 141 -10.84 47.43 -16.08
C LEU A 141 -9.43 48.00 -15.89
N ASN A 142 -8.44 47.13 -15.65
CA ASN A 142 -7.06 47.53 -15.42
C ASN A 142 -6.47 48.18 -16.69
N THR A 143 -6.68 47.58 -17.87
CA THR A 143 -6.22 48.15 -19.15
C THR A 143 -6.91 49.47 -19.49
N TRP A 144 -8.21 49.58 -19.23
CA TRP A 144 -8.97 50.82 -19.45
C TRP A 144 -8.48 51.94 -18.54
N ASP A 145 -8.25 51.66 -17.26
CA ASP A 145 -7.78 52.67 -16.30
C ASP A 145 -6.34 53.11 -16.56
N ILE A 146 -5.48 52.19 -17.04
CA ILE A 146 -4.14 52.52 -17.54
C ILE A 146 -4.25 53.48 -18.75
N ARG A 147 -5.10 53.16 -19.74
CA ARG A 147 -5.32 54.02 -20.92
C ARG A 147 -5.89 55.38 -20.55
N LYS A 148 -6.83 55.44 -19.60
CA LYS A 148 -7.43 56.69 -19.13
C LYS A 148 -6.43 57.54 -18.36
N SER A 149 -5.65 56.92 -17.48
CA SER A 149 -4.62 57.61 -16.71
C SER A 149 -3.49 58.14 -17.61
N ALA A 150 -3.19 57.45 -18.71
CA ALA A 150 -2.26 57.94 -19.73
C ALA A 150 -2.71 59.26 -20.38
N LYS A 151 -4.02 59.50 -20.49
CA LYS A 151 -4.57 60.75 -21.01
C LYS A 151 -4.67 61.86 -19.95
N SER A 152 -4.68 61.53 -18.67
CA SER A 152 -4.99 62.48 -17.58
C SER A 152 -3.78 62.90 -16.73
N GLY A 153 -2.55 62.45 -17.04
CA GLY A 153 -1.33 62.88 -16.36
C GLY A 153 -1.23 62.57 -14.85
N ARG A 154 -1.88 61.51 -14.36
CA ARG A 154 -1.87 61.16 -12.91
C ARG A 154 -0.51 60.65 -12.43
N GLU A 155 -0.10 61.08 -11.24
CA GLU A 155 1.09 60.62 -10.52
C GLU A 155 0.98 59.17 -10.01
N TYR A 156 2.15 58.54 -9.89
CA TYR A 156 2.35 57.12 -9.63
C TYR A 156 2.18 56.73 -8.16
N SER A 157 1.55 55.57 -7.90
CA SER A 157 1.61 54.88 -6.60
C SER A 157 1.98 53.42 -6.82
N ARG A 158 3.24 53.07 -6.48
CA ARG A 158 3.85 51.73 -6.66
C ARG A 158 3.00 50.62 -6.06
N ASN A 159 2.51 50.84 -4.84
CA ASN A 159 1.75 49.84 -4.09
C ASN A 159 0.45 49.42 -4.82
N ARG A 160 -0.27 50.37 -5.43
CA ARG A 160 -1.57 50.07 -6.09
C ARG A 160 -1.41 49.26 -7.38
N GLY A 161 -0.36 49.57 -8.16
CA GLY A 161 -0.05 48.83 -9.37
C GLY A 161 0.33 47.37 -9.06
N ASN A 162 1.15 47.17 -8.03
CA ASN A 162 1.55 45.82 -7.60
C ASN A 162 0.34 45.02 -7.15
N THR A 163 -0.52 45.60 -6.31
CA THR A 163 -1.74 44.92 -5.84
C THR A 163 -2.63 44.50 -7.01
N ALA A 164 -2.88 45.39 -7.98
CA ALA A 164 -3.73 45.05 -9.13
C ALA A 164 -3.15 43.91 -9.98
N VAL A 165 -1.83 43.89 -10.23
CA VAL A 165 -1.17 42.82 -10.99
C VAL A 165 -1.16 41.52 -10.21
N THR A 166 -0.75 41.53 -8.93
CA THR A 166 -0.76 40.36 -8.04
C THR A 166 -2.13 39.71 -7.99
N VAL A 167 -3.18 40.51 -7.79
CA VAL A 167 -4.57 40.03 -7.72
C VAL A 167 -4.99 39.38 -9.03
N VAL A 168 -4.74 40.01 -10.18
CA VAL A 168 -5.12 39.42 -11.48
C VAL A 168 -4.40 38.08 -11.71
N VAL A 169 -3.11 38.02 -11.39
CA VAL A 169 -2.31 36.79 -11.50
C VAL A 169 -2.84 35.71 -10.56
N ALA A 170 -3.11 36.06 -9.29
CA ALA A 170 -3.65 35.14 -8.30
C ALA A 170 -5.02 34.61 -8.72
N SER A 171 -5.92 35.47 -9.22
CA SER A 171 -7.23 35.08 -9.75
C SER A 171 -7.11 34.07 -10.89
N ILE A 172 -6.20 34.27 -11.84
CA ILE A 172 -5.96 33.33 -12.93
C ILE A 172 -5.47 31.99 -12.38
N LEU A 173 -4.47 32.03 -11.49
CA LEU A 173 -3.90 30.82 -10.89
C LEU A 173 -4.94 30.01 -10.12
N PHE A 174 -5.75 30.64 -9.27
CA PHE A 174 -6.79 29.96 -8.49
C PHE A 174 -7.83 29.26 -9.37
N VAL A 175 -8.27 29.92 -10.46
CA VAL A 175 -9.22 29.32 -11.40
C VAL A 175 -8.59 28.14 -12.14
N VAL A 176 -7.35 28.29 -12.60
CA VAL A 176 -6.61 27.22 -13.30
C VAL A 176 -6.36 26.04 -12.36
N LEU A 177 -5.84 26.29 -11.16
CA LEU A 177 -5.58 25.27 -10.15
C LEU A 177 -6.84 24.53 -9.75
N TYR A 178 -7.96 25.25 -9.53
CA TYR A 178 -9.22 24.59 -9.23
C TYR A 178 -9.66 23.64 -10.34
N VAL A 179 -9.66 24.10 -11.60
CA VAL A 179 -10.19 23.33 -12.73
C VAL A 179 -9.30 22.16 -13.12
N TRP A 180 -7.98 22.31 -13.01
CA TRP A 180 -7.00 21.37 -13.56
C TRP A 180 -6.26 20.55 -12.51
N SER A 181 -6.20 20.99 -11.26
CA SER A 181 -5.45 20.33 -10.18
C SER A 181 -6.36 19.91 -9.03
N TRP A 182 -7.00 20.86 -8.35
CA TRP A 182 -7.77 20.58 -7.13
C TRP A 182 -9.05 19.79 -7.39
N TYR A 183 -9.83 20.14 -8.42
CA TYR A 183 -11.05 19.40 -8.76
C TYR A 183 -10.77 17.91 -9.05
N PRO A 184 -9.80 17.55 -9.93
CA PRO A 184 -9.40 16.15 -10.08
C PRO A 184 -8.92 15.52 -8.77
N ALA A 185 -8.06 16.21 -8.01
CA ALA A 185 -7.50 15.69 -6.76
C ALA A 185 -8.55 15.41 -5.67
N PHE A 186 -9.67 16.14 -5.65
CA PHE A 186 -10.79 15.84 -4.76
C PHE A 186 -11.54 14.53 -5.12
N HIS A 187 -11.36 14.03 -6.35
CA HIS A 187 -12.02 12.84 -6.88
C HIS A 187 -11.07 11.64 -7.02
N THR A 188 -9.77 11.83 -6.85
CA THR A 188 -8.79 10.76 -6.84
C THR A 188 -8.56 10.27 -5.41
N THR A 189 -8.47 8.95 -5.24
CA THR A 189 -7.97 8.34 -4.01
C THR A 189 -6.50 8.00 -4.18
N SER A 190 -5.75 8.09 -3.09
CA SER A 190 -4.36 7.70 -2.99
C SER A 190 -4.19 6.74 -1.82
N PHE A 191 -3.20 5.87 -1.92
CA PHE A 191 -2.80 5.01 -0.82
C PHE A 191 -1.59 5.63 -0.11
N SER A 192 -1.69 5.84 1.20
CA SER A 192 -0.54 6.15 2.02
C SER A 192 -0.10 4.94 2.83
N LEU A 193 1.21 4.74 2.88
CA LEU A 193 1.86 3.72 3.69
C LEU A 193 2.37 4.37 4.97
N ARG A 194 2.00 3.80 6.11
CA ARG A 194 2.53 4.15 7.43
C ARG A 194 3.00 2.90 8.13
N TYR A 195 4.00 3.03 9.00
CA TYR A 195 4.44 1.95 9.87
C TYR A 195 4.13 2.31 11.32
N ASP A 196 3.56 1.39 12.06
CA ASP A 196 3.39 1.48 13.50
C ASP A 196 3.73 0.14 14.17
N GLU A 197 3.72 0.11 15.50
CA GLU A 197 3.99 -1.08 16.30
C GLU A 197 2.78 -1.36 17.18
N VAL A 198 2.31 -2.61 17.18
CA VAL A 198 1.20 -3.06 18.02
C VAL A 198 1.72 -3.80 19.24
N LYS A 199 1.06 -3.66 20.40
CA LYS A 199 1.47 -4.34 21.64
C LYS A 199 1.02 -5.80 21.71
N LYS A 200 -0.06 -6.13 21.00
CA LYS A 200 -0.64 -7.46 20.91
C LYS A 200 -1.38 -7.60 19.59
N ILE A 201 -1.49 -8.82 19.09
CA ILE A 201 -2.18 -9.13 17.85
C ILE A 201 -3.04 -10.38 18.02
N ALA A 202 -4.25 -10.34 17.46
CA ALA A 202 -5.14 -11.49 17.38
C ALA A 202 -4.57 -12.51 16.38
N TYR A 203 -4.72 -13.81 16.62
CA TYR A 203 -4.37 -14.79 15.60
C TYR A 203 -5.40 -14.75 14.46
N PRO A 204 -5.01 -14.99 13.20
CA PRO A 204 -5.96 -14.99 12.10
C PRO A 204 -6.93 -16.17 12.21
N SER A 205 -8.12 -16.01 11.66
CA SER A 205 -8.98 -17.14 11.35
C SER A 205 -8.41 -17.90 10.16
N ILE A 206 -8.42 -19.23 10.25
CA ILE A 206 -7.76 -20.12 9.30
C ILE A 206 -8.79 -21.01 8.64
N ALA A 207 -8.74 -21.08 7.32
CA ALA A 207 -9.61 -21.92 6.53
C ALA A 207 -8.76 -22.86 5.67
N LEU A 208 -9.03 -24.15 5.77
CA LEU A 208 -8.45 -25.19 4.93
C LEU A 208 -9.48 -25.61 3.89
N PHE A 209 -9.04 -25.75 2.65
CA PHE A 209 -9.87 -25.96 1.49
C PHE A 209 -9.47 -27.26 0.79
N THR A 210 -10.47 -28.06 0.49
CA THR A 210 -10.35 -29.25 -0.34
C THR A 210 -11.41 -29.18 -1.43
N ARG A 211 -11.05 -29.41 -2.68
CA ARG A 211 -12.00 -29.38 -3.79
C ARG A 211 -12.81 -30.66 -3.83
N ASP A 212 -14.13 -30.53 -3.92
CA ASP A 212 -15.03 -31.69 -4.03
C ASP A 212 -14.79 -32.51 -5.32
N GLU A 213 -14.37 -31.83 -6.38
CA GLU A 213 -14.13 -32.44 -7.70
C GLU A 213 -12.77 -33.13 -7.81
N LEU A 214 -11.81 -32.78 -6.95
CA LEU A 214 -10.45 -33.33 -6.93
C LEU A 214 -10.25 -34.20 -5.70
N ASN A 215 -10.62 -35.47 -5.85
CA ASN A 215 -10.51 -36.49 -4.80
C ASN A 215 -9.07 -36.96 -4.51
N SER A 216 -8.09 -36.33 -5.17
CA SER A 216 -6.66 -36.58 -5.03
C SER A 216 -5.98 -35.62 -4.04
N GLN A 217 -6.77 -34.83 -3.29
CA GLN A 217 -6.30 -33.96 -2.21
C GLN A 217 -6.42 -34.65 -0.84
N ALA A 218 -5.83 -34.04 0.19
CA ALA A 218 -5.98 -34.50 1.57
C ALA A 218 -7.45 -34.34 2.02
N GLU A 219 -8.14 -35.43 2.33
CA GLU A 219 -9.49 -35.36 2.87
C GLU A 219 -9.44 -35.04 4.37
N LEU A 220 -9.76 -33.79 4.74
CA LEU A 220 -9.66 -33.33 6.13
C LEU A 220 -10.70 -34.03 7.03
N ASN A 221 -10.33 -34.40 8.24
CA ASN A 221 -11.20 -34.96 9.26
C ASN A 221 -11.64 -33.84 10.22
N ALA A 222 -12.94 -33.78 10.53
CA ALA A 222 -13.46 -32.75 11.45
C ALA A 222 -13.14 -33.04 12.92
N THR A 223 -12.76 -34.27 13.26
CA THR A 223 -12.57 -34.73 14.64
C THR A 223 -11.10 -34.97 14.99
N GLY A 224 -10.78 -34.83 16.28
CA GLY A 224 -9.46 -35.11 16.84
C GLY A 224 -8.41 -34.02 16.67
N ASN A 225 -8.75 -32.92 15.96
CA ASN A 225 -7.86 -31.80 15.68
C ASN A 225 -7.36 -31.11 16.96
N LYS A 226 -6.10 -30.66 16.94
CA LYS A 226 -5.43 -30.05 18.11
C LYS A 226 -4.88 -28.68 17.80
N CYS A 227 -4.84 -27.81 18.80
CA CYS A 227 -4.46 -26.42 18.72
C CYS A 227 -3.78 -25.98 20.02
N PHE A 228 -2.60 -25.40 19.90
CA PHE A 228 -1.82 -24.91 21.04
C PHE A 228 -1.29 -23.51 20.74
N VAL A 229 -1.35 -22.62 21.72
CA VAL A 229 -0.52 -21.42 21.72
C VAL A 229 0.74 -21.74 22.51
N GLY A 230 1.90 -21.35 21.99
CA GLY A 230 3.21 -21.71 22.53
C GLY A 230 3.66 -23.10 22.10
N TRP A 231 4.34 -23.81 23.00
CA TRP A 231 4.81 -25.16 22.74
C TRP A 231 3.67 -26.18 22.82
N TYR A 232 3.82 -27.29 22.10
CA TYR A 232 2.90 -28.42 22.15
C TYR A 232 2.77 -28.95 23.59
N ASP A 233 1.58 -28.85 24.16
CA ASP A 233 1.28 -29.33 25.51
C ASP A 233 -0.18 -29.78 25.62
N ASP A 234 -0.39 -31.09 25.49
CA ASP A 234 -1.71 -31.71 25.62
C ASP A 234 -2.20 -31.81 27.07
N THR A 235 -1.56 -31.12 28.01
CA THR A 235 -2.04 -30.95 29.40
C THR A 235 -2.30 -29.50 29.77
N ALA A 236 -1.99 -28.56 28.86
CA ALA A 236 -2.22 -27.14 29.09
C ALA A 236 -3.72 -26.80 29.29
N PRO A 237 -4.03 -25.76 30.07
CA PRO A 237 -5.41 -25.29 30.22
C PRO A 237 -5.94 -24.69 28.92
N ASN A 238 -7.26 -24.62 28.78
CA ASN A 238 -7.89 -23.93 27.66
C ASN A 238 -7.53 -22.44 27.66
N CYS A 239 -7.32 -21.86 26.47
CA CYS A 239 -7.00 -20.44 26.33
C CYS A 239 -8.12 -19.52 26.84
N SER A 240 -9.37 -19.98 26.88
CA SER A 240 -10.50 -19.23 27.46
C SER A 240 -10.46 -19.11 28.99
N SER A 241 -9.84 -20.07 29.67
CA SER A 241 -9.62 -20.03 31.14
C SER A 241 -8.23 -19.53 31.51
N TRP A 242 -7.45 -19.06 30.53
CA TRP A 242 -6.08 -18.64 30.73
C TRP A 242 -6.03 -17.19 31.25
N ILE A 243 -5.56 -17.05 32.49
CA ILE A 243 -5.24 -15.77 33.13
C ILE A 243 -3.71 -15.71 33.18
N ALA A 244 -3.08 -14.88 32.35
CA ALA A 244 -1.63 -14.67 32.39
C ALA A 244 -1.19 -14.25 33.83
N PRO A 245 -0.06 -14.77 34.39
CA PRO A 245 1.21 -14.96 33.68
C PRO A 245 1.99 -16.28 33.97
N SER A 246 1.40 -17.35 34.50
CA SER A 246 2.18 -18.51 34.99
C SER A 246 2.70 -19.50 33.94
N SER A 247 2.14 -19.52 32.72
CA SER A 247 2.61 -20.38 31.62
C SER A 247 2.29 -19.73 30.27
N PRO A 248 3.23 -19.71 29.29
CA PRO A 248 2.99 -19.18 27.95
C PRO A 248 2.14 -20.10 27.06
N ASN A 249 1.79 -21.29 27.55
CA ASN A 249 1.12 -22.32 26.76
C ASN A 249 -0.36 -22.48 27.15
N CYS A 250 -1.24 -22.59 26.16
CA CYS A 250 -2.66 -22.91 26.34
C CYS A 250 -3.22 -23.69 25.14
N LYS A 251 -4.34 -24.38 25.35
CA LYS A 251 -5.04 -25.14 24.29
C LYS A 251 -6.21 -24.39 23.68
N CYS A 252 -6.43 -24.62 22.39
CA CYS A 252 -7.46 -23.95 21.59
C CYS A 252 -8.22 -24.91 20.67
N ASP A 253 -8.26 -26.20 21.01
CA ASP A 253 -8.91 -27.26 20.22
C ASP A 253 -10.40 -26.98 19.99
N TYR A 254 -11.05 -26.34 20.96
CA TYR A 254 -12.47 -25.99 20.94
C TYR A 254 -12.85 -24.93 19.89
N LEU A 255 -11.88 -24.36 19.17
CA LEU A 255 -12.10 -23.36 18.12
C LEU A 255 -12.19 -23.95 16.70
N TYR A 256 -11.99 -25.25 16.56
CA TYR A 256 -12.28 -25.95 15.30
C TYR A 256 -13.78 -26.02 15.04
N SER A 257 -14.16 -25.85 13.77
CA SER A 257 -15.53 -26.10 13.31
C SER A 257 -15.89 -27.57 13.50
N GLU A 258 -17.10 -27.84 14.01
CA GLU A 258 -17.61 -29.21 14.16
C GLU A 258 -17.98 -29.86 12.81
N SER A 259 -18.16 -29.05 11.75
CA SER A 259 -18.54 -29.52 10.42
C SER A 259 -17.79 -28.84 9.29
N LYS A 260 -17.68 -29.55 8.15
CA LYS A 260 -17.21 -28.99 6.88
C LYS A 260 -18.30 -28.13 6.26
N GLN A 261 -17.93 -26.98 5.71
CA GLN A 261 -18.84 -26.09 5.00
C GLN A 261 -18.49 -26.05 3.52
N SER A 262 -19.48 -26.12 2.63
CA SER A 262 -19.24 -25.95 1.20
C SER A 262 -19.28 -24.48 0.82
N ILE A 263 -18.29 -24.00 0.08
CA ILE A 263 -18.28 -22.66 -0.51
C ILE A 263 -17.91 -22.71 -1.98
N THR A 264 -18.45 -21.80 -2.77
CA THR A 264 -18.05 -21.61 -4.16
C THR A 264 -17.15 -20.38 -4.29
N TYR A 265 -15.95 -20.58 -4.81
CA TYR A 265 -14.98 -19.50 -5.05
C TYR A 265 -14.28 -19.72 -6.39
N ALA A 266 -14.10 -18.64 -7.16
CA ALA A 266 -13.45 -18.70 -8.48
C ALA A 266 -14.00 -19.81 -9.41
N ASN A 267 -15.33 -19.98 -9.43
CA ASN A 267 -16.04 -21.02 -10.21
C ASN A 267 -15.73 -22.48 -9.83
N ALA A 268 -15.21 -22.73 -8.64
CA ALA A 268 -15.02 -24.07 -8.09
C ALA A 268 -15.66 -24.21 -6.72
N THR A 269 -16.15 -25.40 -6.40
CA THR A 269 -16.71 -25.73 -5.08
C THR A 269 -15.64 -26.35 -4.19
N TYR A 270 -15.51 -25.81 -2.99
CA TYR A 270 -14.56 -26.24 -1.98
C TYR A 270 -15.32 -26.66 -0.72
N GLN A 271 -14.88 -27.74 -0.10
CA GLN A 271 -15.15 -28.03 1.29
C GLN A 271 -14.14 -27.29 2.15
N VAL A 272 -14.66 -26.58 3.12
CA VAL A 272 -13.90 -25.71 4.00
C VAL A 272 -13.97 -26.26 5.40
N PHE A 273 -12.79 -26.48 5.97
CA PHE A 273 -12.62 -26.75 7.38
C PHE A 273 -12.01 -25.53 8.06
N LYS A 274 -12.73 -24.96 9.03
CA LYS A 274 -12.38 -23.67 9.64
C LYS A 274 -11.86 -23.87 11.06
N TRP A 275 -10.80 -23.16 11.37
CA TRP A 275 -10.41 -22.82 12.73
C TRP A 275 -10.69 -21.32 12.90
N SER A 276 -11.68 -20.99 13.72
CA SER A 276 -12.13 -19.61 13.89
C SER A 276 -11.53 -19.06 15.17
N GLU A 277 -10.87 -17.91 15.10
CA GLU A 277 -10.35 -17.29 16.32
C GLU A 277 -11.54 -16.91 17.24
N GLY A 278 -11.50 -17.37 18.49
CA GLY A 278 -12.31 -16.76 19.55
C GLY A 278 -11.67 -15.44 19.96
N SER A 279 -12.46 -14.43 20.34
CA SER A 279 -12.05 -13.05 20.69
C SER A 279 -11.04 -12.88 21.85
N GLN A 280 -10.34 -13.95 22.23
CA GLN A 280 -9.56 -14.11 23.45
C GLN A 280 -8.11 -14.58 23.21
N ILE A 281 -7.72 -15.00 21.99
CA ILE A 281 -6.38 -15.57 21.76
C ILE A 281 -5.45 -14.55 21.09
N PHE A 282 -4.67 -13.83 21.89
CA PHE A 282 -3.73 -12.84 21.39
C PHE A 282 -2.29 -13.30 21.53
N SER A 283 -1.47 -13.03 20.53
CA SER A 283 -0.02 -13.01 20.66
C SER A 283 0.42 -11.69 21.28
N THR A 284 1.12 -11.77 22.41
CA THR A 284 1.69 -10.61 23.14
C THR A 284 3.18 -10.45 22.94
N THR A 285 3.83 -11.46 22.37
CA THR A 285 5.26 -11.46 22.06
C THR A 285 5.49 -11.95 20.63
N PRO A 286 6.36 -11.29 19.84
CA PRO A 286 6.80 -11.82 18.55
C PRO A 286 7.34 -13.25 18.68
N PHE A 287 7.20 -14.03 17.62
CA PHE A 287 7.56 -15.45 17.57
C PHE A 287 6.80 -16.39 18.50
N THR A 288 5.79 -15.92 19.24
CA THR A 288 4.84 -16.83 19.88
C THR A 288 4.14 -17.64 18.80
N MET A 289 4.23 -18.97 18.93
CA MET A 289 3.73 -19.89 17.93
C MET A 289 2.28 -20.26 18.22
N LEU A 290 1.46 -20.30 17.18
CA LEU A 290 0.19 -21.02 17.16
C LEU A 290 0.43 -22.32 16.41
N TRP A 291 0.27 -23.43 17.11
CA TRP A 291 0.39 -24.77 16.55
C TRP A 291 -0.99 -25.33 16.24
N LEU A 292 -1.24 -25.73 15.00
CA LEU A 292 -2.47 -26.42 14.60
C LEU A 292 -2.14 -27.79 14.04
N GLN A 293 -2.93 -28.78 14.43
CA GLN A 293 -2.88 -30.15 13.93
C GLN A 293 -4.23 -30.52 13.38
N VAL A 294 -4.26 -30.80 12.07
CA VAL A 294 -5.48 -31.23 11.39
C VAL A 294 -5.30 -32.63 10.86
N TYR A 295 -6.24 -33.51 11.21
CA TYR A 295 -6.19 -34.88 10.75
C TYR A 295 -6.76 -35.01 9.35
N PHE A 296 -6.24 -35.92 8.54
CA PHE A 296 -6.74 -36.16 7.19
C PHE A 296 -6.59 -37.62 6.74
N ASN A 297 -7.25 -37.96 5.64
CA ASN A 297 -7.08 -39.21 4.91
C ASN A 297 -6.57 -38.92 3.50
N TYR A 298 -5.85 -39.87 2.89
CA TYR A 298 -5.33 -39.73 1.54
C TYR A 298 -5.35 -41.06 0.80
N ASP A 299 -6.06 -41.09 -0.32
CA ASP A 299 -6.14 -42.25 -1.21
C ASP A 299 -5.14 -42.10 -2.36
N ALA A 300 -3.97 -42.72 -2.19
CA ALA A 300 -2.92 -42.70 -3.20
C ALA A 300 -3.30 -43.47 -4.48
N THR A 301 -4.18 -44.48 -4.38
CA THR A 301 -4.62 -45.26 -5.53
C THR A 301 -5.47 -44.37 -6.45
N LYS A 302 -6.41 -43.64 -5.84
CA LYS A 302 -7.25 -42.68 -6.56
C LYS A 302 -6.45 -41.49 -7.08
N ALA A 303 -5.53 -40.95 -6.29
CA ALA A 303 -4.66 -39.88 -6.76
C ALA A 303 -3.77 -40.30 -7.94
N LYS A 304 -3.26 -41.54 -7.93
CA LYS A 304 -2.54 -42.12 -9.07
C LYS A 304 -3.41 -42.28 -10.30
N HIS A 305 -4.67 -42.68 -10.12
CA HIS A 305 -5.63 -42.77 -11.20
C HIS A 305 -5.89 -41.38 -11.82
N ASP A 306 -6.07 -40.35 -10.99
CA ASP A 306 -6.44 -39.01 -11.44
C ASP A 306 -5.27 -38.25 -12.11
N PHE A 307 -4.04 -38.45 -11.63
CA PHE A 307 -2.85 -37.73 -12.15
C PHE A 307 -1.90 -38.58 -13.00
N GLY A 308 -2.05 -39.91 -13.02
CA GLY A 308 -1.08 -40.84 -13.63
C GLY A 308 0.17 -41.11 -12.76
N TRP A 309 0.32 -40.41 -11.63
CA TRP A 309 1.38 -40.57 -10.63
C TRP A 309 0.82 -40.23 -9.24
N THR A 310 1.51 -40.62 -8.16
CA THR A 310 1.03 -40.37 -6.79
C THR A 310 1.65 -39.07 -6.24
N PRO A 311 0.93 -37.93 -6.23
CA PRO A 311 1.41 -36.70 -5.60
C PRO A 311 1.47 -36.79 -4.08
N SER A 312 2.16 -35.84 -3.45
CA SER A 312 1.99 -35.61 -2.01
C SER A 312 0.56 -35.10 -1.75
N PRO A 313 -0.10 -35.49 -0.64
CA PRO A 313 -1.42 -34.96 -0.30
C PRO A 313 -1.37 -33.43 -0.16
N GLY A 314 -2.05 -32.71 -1.05
CA GLY A 314 -2.13 -31.25 -1.00
C GLY A 314 -3.41 -30.76 -0.33
N VAL A 315 -3.36 -29.58 0.28
CA VAL A 315 -4.51 -28.82 0.77
C VAL A 315 -4.27 -27.34 0.52
N SER A 316 -5.31 -26.56 0.22
CA SER A 316 -5.17 -25.11 0.13
C SER A 316 -5.54 -24.47 1.47
N ILE A 317 -4.80 -23.46 1.91
CA ILE A 317 -5.02 -22.73 3.16
C ILE A 317 -5.25 -21.24 2.89
N ALA A 318 -6.11 -20.62 3.69
CA ALA A 318 -6.32 -19.17 3.70
C ALA A 318 -6.34 -18.63 5.12
N PHE A 319 -5.82 -17.42 5.28
CA PHE A 319 -5.75 -16.69 6.55
C PHE A 319 -6.51 -15.39 6.39
N HIS A 320 -7.42 -15.08 7.31
CA HIS A 320 -8.20 -13.86 7.24
C HIS A 320 -8.36 -13.23 8.60
N ASP A 321 -8.58 -11.92 8.59
CA ASP A 321 -8.94 -11.18 9.80
C ASP A 321 -10.26 -11.73 10.37
N PRO A 322 -10.30 -12.10 11.66
CA PRO A 322 -11.52 -12.54 12.36
C PRO A 322 -12.69 -11.55 12.29
N GLN A 323 -12.45 -10.27 11.99
CA GLN A 323 -13.49 -9.26 11.80
C GLN A 323 -14.28 -9.45 10.50
N LEU A 324 -13.76 -10.21 9.54
CA LEU A 324 -14.40 -10.50 8.26
C LEU A 324 -14.90 -11.94 8.23
N THR A 325 -16.02 -12.19 7.55
CA THR A 325 -16.35 -13.56 7.17
C THR A 325 -15.40 -14.05 6.08
N LEU A 326 -15.19 -15.36 5.96
CA LEU A 326 -14.33 -15.93 4.92
C LEU A 326 -14.74 -15.48 3.51
N GLU A 327 -16.03 -15.44 3.23
CA GLU A 327 -16.58 -14.99 1.94
C GLU A 327 -16.27 -13.51 1.68
N GLN A 328 -16.45 -12.65 2.69
CA GLN A 328 -16.09 -11.24 2.60
C GLN A 328 -14.59 -11.06 2.38
N ALA A 329 -13.75 -11.80 3.10
CA ALA A 329 -12.30 -11.74 2.96
C ALA A 329 -11.87 -12.15 1.54
N LEU A 330 -12.45 -13.21 0.98
CA LEU A 330 -12.18 -13.65 -0.40
C LEU A 330 -12.67 -12.62 -1.43
N ASN A 331 -13.89 -12.08 -1.26
CA ASN A 331 -14.48 -11.10 -2.18
C ASN A 331 -13.73 -9.76 -2.17
N TYR A 332 -13.25 -9.32 -1.01
CA TYR A 332 -12.48 -8.08 -0.87
C TYR A 332 -10.99 -8.27 -1.16
N SER A 333 -10.55 -9.48 -1.52
CA SER A 333 -9.13 -9.81 -1.73
C SER A 333 -8.26 -9.50 -0.49
N ARG A 334 -8.81 -9.77 0.70
CA ARG A 334 -8.13 -9.68 2.01
C ARG A 334 -7.60 -11.03 2.49
N THR A 335 -7.77 -12.05 1.67
CA THR A 335 -7.19 -13.36 1.84
C THR A 335 -7.00 -14.00 0.48
N ARG A 336 -6.13 -15.01 0.42
CA ARG A 336 -5.84 -15.79 -0.78
C ARG A 336 -5.55 -17.23 -0.40
N LEU A 337 -5.76 -18.13 -1.36
CA LEU A 337 -5.46 -19.55 -1.20
C LEU A 337 -3.97 -19.78 -1.42
N PHE A 338 -3.34 -20.54 -0.52
CA PHE A 338 -1.98 -21.05 -0.66
C PHE A 338 -2.02 -22.56 -0.64
N ASP A 339 -1.40 -23.22 -1.61
CA ASP A 339 -1.29 -24.68 -1.59
C ASP A 339 -0.13 -25.11 -0.70
N ILE A 340 -0.40 -26.05 0.20
CA ILE A 340 0.59 -26.61 1.13
C ILE A 340 0.58 -28.13 1.07
N ASP A 341 1.72 -28.72 1.40
CA ASP A 341 1.87 -30.16 1.56
C ASP A 341 1.30 -30.59 2.90
N ALA A 342 0.24 -31.40 2.88
CA ALA A 342 -0.40 -31.91 4.08
C ALA A 342 0.44 -32.97 4.79
N ALA A 343 1.35 -33.65 4.09
CA ALA A 343 2.29 -34.63 4.67
C ALA A 343 3.59 -33.97 5.20
N ALA A 344 3.51 -32.70 5.59
CA ALA A 344 4.65 -31.91 6.04
C ALA A 344 4.36 -31.12 7.31
N VAL A 345 5.44 -30.64 7.92
CA VAL A 345 5.36 -29.54 8.87
C VAL A 345 5.48 -28.24 8.08
N ASN A 346 4.45 -27.41 8.15
CA ASN A 346 4.40 -26.12 7.47
C ASN A 346 4.56 -24.99 8.50
N THR A 347 5.66 -24.27 8.39
CA THR A 347 5.93 -23.07 9.18
C THR A 347 5.48 -21.85 8.39
N ILE A 348 4.62 -21.02 8.98
CA ILE A 348 3.95 -19.90 8.34
C ILE A 348 4.31 -18.63 9.11
N ASN A 349 5.05 -17.75 8.43
CA ASN A 349 5.43 -16.44 8.96
C ASN A 349 4.45 -15.41 8.41
N MET A 350 3.88 -14.59 9.31
CA MET A 350 2.87 -13.61 8.94
C MET A 350 3.32 -12.20 9.29
N ASP A 351 3.59 -11.40 8.27
CA ASP A 351 3.81 -9.97 8.42
C ASP A 351 2.48 -9.23 8.42
N LEU A 352 2.38 -8.23 9.29
CA LEU A 352 1.15 -7.50 9.53
C LEU A 352 0.98 -6.37 8.50
N ARG A 353 -0.03 -6.48 7.63
CA ARG A 353 -0.55 -5.34 6.85
C ARG A 353 -1.99 -5.07 7.22
N TYR A 354 -2.30 -3.81 7.49
CA TYR A 354 -3.62 -3.39 7.96
C TYR A 354 -4.20 -2.37 7.00
N PHE A 355 -5.30 -2.72 6.37
CA PHE A 355 -5.97 -1.90 5.37
C PHE A 355 -7.03 -1.02 6.02
N VAL A 356 -6.96 0.28 5.73
CA VAL A 356 -7.96 1.28 6.12
C VAL A 356 -8.51 1.88 4.83
N GLU A 357 -9.74 1.54 4.48
CA GLU A 357 -10.37 1.96 3.22
C GLU A 357 -11.64 2.78 3.46
N LEU A 358 -12.00 3.64 2.51
CA LEU A 358 -13.11 4.59 2.72
C LEU A 358 -14.50 3.93 2.70
N GLN A 359 -14.65 2.81 1.98
CA GLN A 359 -15.93 2.16 1.75
C GLN A 359 -15.95 0.67 2.16
N ARG A 360 -14.85 0.18 2.76
CA ARG A 360 -14.73 -1.22 3.17
C ARG A 360 -14.35 -1.32 4.64
N PRO A 361 -14.71 -2.43 5.32
CA PRO A 361 -14.27 -2.65 6.68
C PRO A 361 -12.74 -2.69 6.74
N THR A 362 -12.18 -2.09 7.77
CA THR A 362 -10.75 -2.16 8.05
C THR A 362 -10.39 -3.57 8.47
N ALA A 363 -9.34 -4.15 7.89
CA ALA A 363 -8.95 -5.53 8.18
C ALA A 363 -7.47 -5.76 7.92
N TYR A 364 -6.91 -6.79 8.57
CA TYR A 364 -5.61 -7.33 8.24
C TYR A 364 -5.64 -8.11 6.92
N ASP A 365 -4.59 -7.91 6.14
CA ASP A 365 -4.18 -8.76 5.02
C ASP A 365 -2.74 -9.17 5.31
N TYR A 366 -2.54 -10.44 5.62
CA TYR A 366 -1.26 -10.92 6.09
C TYR A 366 -0.32 -11.16 4.91
N ASP A 367 0.89 -10.61 4.96
CA ASP A 367 1.92 -11.03 4.02
C ASP A 367 2.56 -12.30 4.53
N ILE A 368 2.42 -13.36 3.75
CA ILE A 368 2.64 -14.73 4.22
C ILE A 368 3.85 -15.32 3.52
N SER A 369 4.76 -15.86 4.32
CA SER A 369 5.84 -16.73 3.88
C SER A 369 5.64 -18.12 4.46
N ILE A 370 5.74 -19.15 3.62
CA ILE A 370 5.50 -20.55 4.00
C ILE A 370 6.78 -21.34 3.76
N GLU A 371 7.24 -22.01 4.81
CA GLU A 371 8.33 -22.97 4.75
C GLU A 371 7.79 -24.38 5.04
N THR A 372 8.01 -25.30 4.11
CA THR A 372 7.51 -26.67 4.21
C THR A 372 8.66 -27.63 4.46
N ARG A 373 8.54 -28.45 5.50
CA ARG A 373 9.47 -29.56 5.79
C ARG A 373 8.72 -30.88 5.67
N THR A 374 8.86 -31.53 4.52
CA THR A 374 8.19 -32.80 4.21
C THR A 374 8.63 -33.90 5.17
N ALA A 375 7.66 -34.63 5.73
CA ALA A 375 7.94 -35.77 6.59
C ALA A 375 8.20 -37.01 5.72
N LYS A 376 9.47 -37.43 5.64
CA LYS A 376 9.87 -38.58 4.80
C LYS A 376 9.27 -39.92 5.25
N ASP A 377 8.89 -40.01 6.52
CA ASP A 377 8.42 -41.25 7.15
C ASP A 377 6.89 -41.28 7.35
N LEU A 378 6.16 -40.23 6.94
CA LEU A 378 4.72 -40.14 7.10
C LEU A 378 4.02 -40.90 5.96
N VAL A 379 3.84 -42.22 6.13
CA VAL A 379 3.13 -43.06 5.16
C VAL A 379 1.62 -42.85 5.30
N CYS A 380 1.14 -41.78 4.69
CA CYS A 380 -0.25 -41.40 4.70
C CYS A 380 -1.00 -42.02 3.53
N ASN A 381 -1.42 -43.28 3.64
CA ASN A 381 -2.07 -43.95 2.52
C ASN A 381 -3.15 -44.91 2.98
N THR A 382 -4.40 -44.59 2.65
CA THR A 382 -5.58 -45.43 2.90
C THR A 382 -5.99 -46.27 1.68
N GLY A 383 -5.23 -46.24 0.59
CA GLY A 383 -5.54 -46.97 -0.65
C GLY A 383 -5.41 -48.49 -0.51
N ASP A 384 -6.01 -49.22 -1.45
CA ASP A 384 -6.18 -50.69 -1.44
C ASP A 384 -4.91 -51.53 -1.18
N ASN A 385 -3.73 -50.99 -1.48
CA ASN A 385 -2.44 -51.68 -1.31
C ASN A 385 -1.84 -51.51 0.11
N TYR A 386 -2.44 -50.70 0.99
CA TYR A 386 -1.86 -50.30 2.29
C TYR A 386 -2.85 -50.48 3.46
N LYS A 387 -3.63 -51.57 3.44
CA LYS A 387 -4.73 -51.89 4.40
C LYS A 387 -4.35 -52.00 5.89
N ASN A 388 -3.07 -51.85 6.26
CA ASN A 388 -2.59 -52.00 7.64
C ASN A 388 -2.31 -50.66 8.35
N TRP A 389 -2.63 -49.52 7.72
CA TRP A 389 -2.40 -48.21 8.32
C TRP A 389 -3.44 -47.88 9.39
N THR A 390 -2.98 -47.66 10.64
CA THR A 390 -3.83 -47.53 11.84
C THR A 390 -3.78 -46.15 12.49
N ARG A 391 -2.97 -45.21 11.98
CA ARG A 391 -2.82 -43.86 12.57
C ARG A 391 -3.34 -42.78 11.61
N PRO A 392 -4.27 -41.90 12.00
CA PRO A 392 -4.72 -40.86 11.09
C PRO A 392 -3.56 -39.90 10.72
N CYS A 393 -3.56 -39.41 9.48
CA CYS A 393 -2.52 -38.49 9.00
C CYS A 393 -2.68 -37.13 9.63
N VAL A 394 -1.57 -36.39 9.78
CA VAL A 394 -1.58 -35.11 10.49
C VAL A 394 -0.88 -34.04 9.68
N LEU A 395 -1.66 -33.03 9.28
CA LEU A 395 -1.16 -31.74 8.82
C LEU A 395 -0.72 -30.94 10.04
N ASN A 396 0.55 -30.51 10.07
CA ASN A 396 1.06 -29.64 11.12
C ASN A 396 1.29 -28.23 10.57
N LEU A 397 0.66 -27.24 11.20
CA LEU A 397 0.84 -25.82 10.89
C LEU A 397 1.46 -25.13 12.11
N GLN A 398 2.53 -24.39 11.89
CA GLN A 398 3.20 -23.57 12.90
C GLN A 398 3.13 -22.12 12.45
N ILE A 399 2.26 -21.34 13.06
CA ILE A 399 1.98 -19.96 12.66
C ILE A 399 2.64 -19.02 13.65
N HIS A 400 3.37 -18.03 13.18
CA HIS A 400 3.90 -17.00 14.07
C HIS A 400 4.05 -15.64 13.39
N PHE A 401 4.03 -14.60 14.22
CA PHE A 401 4.30 -13.23 13.82
C PHE A 401 5.77 -12.92 14.09
N PRO A 402 6.63 -12.77 13.08
CA PRO A 402 8.05 -12.49 13.28
C PRO A 402 8.28 -11.09 13.87
N SER A 403 7.36 -10.16 13.64
CA SER A 403 7.38 -8.82 14.20
C SER A 403 5.98 -8.31 14.46
N PHE A 404 5.84 -7.42 15.46
CA PHE A 404 4.62 -6.63 15.68
C PHE A 404 4.68 -5.25 15.00
N ARG A 405 5.72 -5.01 14.20
CA ARG A 405 5.74 -3.87 13.29
C ARG A 405 4.74 -4.12 12.17
N ARG A 406 3.76 -3.22 12.08
CA ARG A 406 2.65 -3.31 11.14
C ARG A 406 2.77 -2.24 10.08
N THR A 407 2.44 -2.61 8.85
CA THR A 407 2.27 -1.68 7.74
C THR A 407 0.79 -1.30 7.64
N VAL A 408 0.45 -0.04 7.90
CA VAL A 408 -0.89 0.49 7.70
C VAL A 408 -0.99 1.05 6.29
N ILE A 409 -1.93 0.53 5.50
CA ILE A 409 -2.22 0.94 4.14
C ILE A 409 -3.55 1.70 4.19
N GLU A 410 -3.48 3.01 4.12
CA GLU A 410 -4.63 3.90 4.25
C GLU A 410 -5.02 4.46 2.88
N GLU A 411 -6.21 4.13 2.42
CA GLU A 411 -6.86 4.81 1.31
C GLU A 411 -7.43 6.15 1.80
N LYS A 412 -6.98 7.23 1.20
CA LYS A 412 -7.45 8.57 1.48
C LYS A 412 -7.73 9.32 0.20
N LYS A 413 -8.54 10.39 0.29
CA LYS A 413 -8.64 11.35 -0.82
C LYS A 413 -7.28 12.02 -1.01
N ASP A 414 -6.88 12.20 -2.26
CA ASP A 414 -5.59 12.77 -2.64
C ASP A 414 -5.44 14.21 -2.12
N LEU A 415 -6.54 14.97 -2.12
CA LEU A 415 -6.60 16.30 -1.54
C LEU A 415 -7.64 16.38 -0.42
N SER A 416 -7.18 16.56 0.81
CA SER A 416 -8.01 16.93 1.96
C SER A 416 -8.23 18.45 2.02
N TRP A 417 -9.24 18.89 2.78
CA TRP A 417 -9.51 20.33 2.95
C TRP A 417 -8.32 21.08 3.57
N SER A 418 -7.62 20.48 4.53
CA SER A 418 -6.45 21.10 5.16
C SER A 418 -5.29 21.23 4.16
N GLN A 419 -5.05 20.20 3.34
CA GLN A 419 -4.04 20.26 2.28
C GLN A 419 -4.39 21.31 1.22
N PHE A 420 -5.66 21.39 0.80
CA PHE A 420 -6.15 22.42 -0.11
C PHE A 420 -5.88 23.84 0.42
N ALA A 421 -6.19 24.11 1.70
CA ALA A 421 -5.96 25.42 2.30
C ALA A 421 -4.47 25.81 2.32
N VAL A 422 -3.60 24.85 2.64
CA VAL A 422 -2.13 25.05 2.62
C VAL A 422 -1.63 25.32 1.20
N GLU A 423 -2.06 24.52 0.22
CA GLU A 423 -1.69 24.73 -1.19
C GLU A 423 -2.18 26.08 -1.72
N ALA A 424 -3.41 26.47 -1.42
CA ALA A 424 -3.97 27.76 -1.82
C ALA A 424 -3.15 28.92 -1.27
N GLY A 425 -2.73 28.85 0.00
CA GLY A 425 -1.84 29.83 0.61
C GLY A 425 -0.46 29.91 -0.05
N ALA A 426 0.13 28.76 -0.40
CA ALA A 426 1.40 28.68 -1.10
C ALA A 426 1.31 29.32 -2.50
N TRP A 427 0.27 29.01 -3.28
CA TRP A 427 0.05 29.58 -4.61
C TRP A 427 -0.27 31.08 -4.58
N PHE A 428 -0.96 31.55 -3.54
CA PHE A 428 -1.15 32.99 -3.34
C PHE A 428 0.17 33.71 -3.09
N SER A 429 1.04 33.13 -2.25
CA SER A 429 2.38 33.67 -1.98
C SER A 429 3.23 33.70 -3.26
N PHE A 430 3.15 32.66 -4.08
CA PHE A 430 3.78 32.63 -5.41
C PHE A 430 3.25 33.73 -6.34
N ALA A 431 1.93 33.95 -6.38
CA ALA A 431 1.32 35.01 -7.16
C ALA A 431 1.77 36.41 -6.71
N GLN A 432 1.97 36.60 -5.39
CA GLN A 432 2.52 37.82 -4.83
C GLN A 432 3.94 38.09 -5.29
N LEU A 433 4.82 37.09 -5.21
CA LEU A 433 6.20 37.17 -5.73
C LEU A 433 6.22 37.50 -7.22
N LEU A 434 5.40 36.80 -8.02
CA LEU A 434 5.30 37.04 -9.45
C LEU A 434 4.76 38.44 -9.77
N GLY A 435 3.79 38.93 -9.00
CA GLY A 435 3.28 40.29 -9.11
C GLY A 435 4.33 41.34 -8.79
N TRP A 436 5.21 41.10 -7.81
CA TRP A 436 6.35 41.98 -7.52
C TRP A 436 7.37 42.00 -8.67
N LEU A 437 7.70 40.85 -9.26
CA LEU A 437 8.58 40.78 -10.43
C LEU A 437 7.99 41.52 -11.63
N LEU A 438 6.74 41.21 -11.98
CA LEU A 438 6.06 41.79 -13.15
C LEU A 438 5.77 43.29 -13.02
N SER A 439 5.66 43.78 -11.78
CA SER A 439 5.38 45.19 -11.53
C SER A 439 6.62 46.09 -11.55
N GLY A 440 7.83 45.52 -11.59
CA GLY A 440 9.10 46.25 -11.40
C GLY A 440 9.48 46.44 -9.92
N ALA A 441 8.61 45.95 -9.02
CA ALA A 441 8.80 45.73 -7.58
C ALA A 441 10.23 45.41 -7.15
N ALA A 442 10.71 44.30 -7.71
CA ALA A 442 11.91 43.60 -7.29
C ALA A 442 13.22 44.21 -7.80
N PHE A 443 13.17 45.10 -8.80
CA PHE A 443 14.37 45.59 -9.52
C PHE A 443 14.71 47.05 -9.24
N THR A 444 14.03 47.68 -8.29
CA THR A 444 14.17 49.10 -7.97
C THR A 444 14.45 49.29 -6.48
N ALA A 445 15.43 48.53 -5.98
CA ALA A 445 16.11 48.76 -4.70
C ALA A 445 17.29 49.69 -4.91
#